data_AF-A0A0L8MZ49-F1
#
_entry.id   AF-A0A0L8MZ49-F1
#
_cell.length_a   1.000
_cell.length_b   1.000
_cell.length_c   1.000
_cell.angle_alpha   90.00
_cell.angle_beta   90.00
_cell.angle_gamma   90.00
#
_symmetry.space_group_name_H-M   'P 1'
#
loop_
_entity.id
_entity.type
_entity.pdbx_description
1 polymer ?
#
loop_
_entity_poly.entity_id
_entity_poly.type
_entity_poly.pdbx_seq_one_letter_code
_entity_poly.pdbx_strand_id
1 'polypeptide(L)' 'MIENRLHFVRDTAFNEDASQVRTGHGPAYMATLRNLAINTLRDHGHTSIAAGLSRVSYESFTRPLNLLHIP' A
#
# COMPACT_ATOMS: atom_id res chain seq x y z
N MET A 1 -0.50 17.93 -9.14
CA MET A 1 -0.37 16.95 -10.25
C MET A 1 0.64 15.83 -9.90
N ILE A 2 0.55 15.24 -8.70
CA ILE A 2 1.23 13.99 -8.32
C ILE A 2 0.26 12.78 -8.47
N GLU A 3 -1.03 13.06 -8.69
CA GLU A 3 -2.15 12.13 -8.88
C GLU A 3 -1.78 10.94 -9.78
N ASN A 4 -1.21 11.15 -10.97
CA ASN A 4 -1.05 10.07 -11.96
C ASN A 4 -0.15 8.91 -11.54
N ARG A 5 1.00 9.16 -10.91
CA ARG A 5 1.92 8.06 -10.55
C ARG A 5 1.47 7.34 -9.29
N LEU A 6 0.92 8.08 -8.33
CA LEU A 6 0.43 7.48 -7.08
C LEU A 6 -0.86 6.69 -7.32
N HIS A 7 -1.80 7.23 -8.10
CA HIS A 7 -3.00 6.49 -8.52
C HIS A 7 -2.65 5.25 -9.33
N PHE A 8 -1.79 5.38 -10.34
CA PHE A 8 -1.36 4.20 -11.12
C PHE A 8 -0.80 3.08 -10.24
N VAL A 9 0.03 3.40 -9.25
CA VAL A 9 0.56 2.40 -8.31
C VAL A 9 -0.54 1.83 -7.41
N ARG A 10 -1.49 2.63 -6.95
CA ARG A 10 -2.63 2.14 -6.15
C ARG A 10 -3.53 1.21 -6.95
N ASP A 11 -3.86 1.59 -8.18
CA ASP A 11 -4.71 0.78 -9.06
C ASP A 11 -4.03 -0.52 -9.42
N THR A 12 -2.75 -0.49 -9.78
CA THR A 12 -2.03 -1.69 -10.24
C THR A 12 -1.56 -2.58 -9.10
N ALA A 13 -0.98 -2.03 -8.03
CA ALA A 13 -0.38 -2.82 -6.96
C ALA A 13 -1.39 -3.24 -5.87
N PHE A 14 -2.47 -2.47 -5.68
CA PHE A 14 -3.51 -2.76 -4.68
C PHE A 14 -4.88 -3.08 -5.29
N ASN A 15 -4.99 -3.13 -6.62
CA ASN A 15 -6.23 -3.41 -7.34
C ASN A 15 -7.39 -2.50 -6.86
N GLU A 16 -7.08 -1.22 -6.68
CA GLU A 16 -7.98 -0.27 -6.01
C GLU A 16 -9.35 -0.16 -6.67
N ASP A 17 -9.41 -0.09 -8.00
CA ASP A 17 -10.65 -0.05 -8.78
C ASP A 17 -11.55 -1.28 -8.56
N ALA A 18 -10.96 -2.44 -8.29
CA ALA A 18 -11.71 -3.67 -8.03
C ALA A 18 -12.17 -3.80 -6.57
N SER A 19 -11.77 -2.88 -5.69
CA SER A 19 -12.10 -2.91 -4.26
C SER A 19 -13.63 -2.88 -4.04
N GLN A 20 -14.13 -3.79 -3.21
CA GLN A 20 -15.55 -3.83 -2.84
C GLN A 20 -15.91 -2.89 -1.69
N VAL A 21 -14.94 -2.21 -1.08
CA VAL A 21 -15.17 -1.23 -0.02
C VAL A 21 -15.70 0.06 -0.64
N ARG A 22 -17.02 0.30 -0.54
CA ARG A 22 -17.71 1.44 -1.18
C ARG A 22 -18.58 2.27 -0.24
N THR A 23 -18.76 1.83 1.00
CA THR A 23 -19.72 2.42 1.93
C THR A 23 -19.04 3.39 2.90
N GLY A 24 -19.74 4.48 3.24
CA GLY A 24 -19.27 5.49 4.19
C GLY A 24 -17.89 6.04 3.86
N HIS A 25 -17.02 6.10 4.89
CA HIS A 25 -15.64 6.58 4.75
C HIS A 25 -14.65 5.48 4.30
N GLY A 26 -15.13 4.28 3.97
CA GLY A 26 -14.29 3.13 3.60
C GLY A 26 -13.29 3.41 2.47
N PRO A 27 -13.71 4.00 1.32
CA PRO A 27 -12.79 4.36 0.24
C PRO A 27 -11.66 5.30 0.70
N ALA A 28 -12.00 6.31 1.51
CA ALA A 28 -11.03 7.29 2.00
C ALA A 28 -10.01 6.64 2.96
N TYR A 29 -10.47 5.81 3.89
CA TYR A 29 -9.58 5.09 4.80
C TYR A 29 -8.66 4.12 4.06
N MET A 30 -9.19 3.39 3.07
CA MET A 30 -8.38 2.50 2.24
C MET A 30 -7.33 3.27 1.42
N ALA A 31 -7.69 4.43 0.87
CA ALA A 31 -6.72 5.31 0.20
C ALA A 31 -5.59 5.74 1.15
N THR A 32 -5.92 6.12 2.39
CA THR A 32 -4.92 6.46 3.42
C THR A 32 -4.01 5.28 3.75
N LEU A 33 -4.56 4.09 3.97
CA LEU A 33 -3.79 2.88 4.29
C LEU A 33 -2.86 2.46 3.15
N ARG A 34 -3.32 2.53 1.90
CA ARG A 34 -2.48 2.25 0.71
C ARG A 34 -1.36 3.27 0.58
N ASN A 35 -1.66 4.56 0.77
CA ASN A 35 -0.64 5.60 0.76
C ASN A 35 0.42 5.39 1.85
N LEU A 36 0.01 4.99 3.06
CA LEU A 36 0.92 4.62 4.13
C LEU A 36 1.84 3.48 3.70
N ALA A 37 1.28 2.37 3.21
CA ALA A 37 2.07 1.22 2.75
C ALA A 37 3.05 1.60 1.63
N ILE A 38 2.63 2.40 0.65
CA ILE A 38 3.50 2.89 -0.43
C ILE A 38 4.66 3.72 0.13
N ASN A 39 4.38 4.65 1.05
CA ASN A 39 5.39 5.51 1.64
C ASN A 39 6.38 4.70 2.50
N THR A 40 5.91 3.76 3.33
CA THR A 40 6.76 2.87 4.12
C THR A 40 7.70 2.06 3.22
N LEU A 41 7.19 1.49 2.12
CA LEU A 41 8.03 0.73 1.19
C LEU A 41 9.10 1.60 0.52
N ARG A 42 8.76 2.85 0.16
CA ARG A 42 9.73 3.81 -0.40
C ARG A 42 10.81 4.19 0.61
N ASP A 43 10.42 4.42 1.85
CA ASP A 43 11.35 4.75 2.95
C ASP A 43 12.38 3.64 3.17
N HIS A 44 11.95 2.38 3.01
CA HIS A 44 12.82 1.20 3.06
C HIS A 44 13.55 0.90 1.74
N GLY A 45 13.56 1.83 0.79
CA GLY A 45 14.34 1.73 -0.45
C GLY A 45 13.76 0.80 -1.52
N HIS A 46 12.50 0.37 -1.41
CA HIS A 46 11.88 -0.43 -2.45
C HIS A 46 11.58 0.41 -3.70
N THR A 47 12.32 0.16 -4.78
CA THR A 47 12.14 0.82 -6.09
C THR A 47 10.90 0.30 -6.84
N SER A 48 10.48 -0.93 -6.57
CA SER A 48 9.23 -1.52 -7.07
C SER A 48 8.28 -1.80 -5.90
N ILE A 49 7.16 -1.08 -5.88
CA ILE A 49 6.13 -1.24 -4.85
C ILE A 49 5.48 -2.63 -4.92
N ALA A 50 5.19 -3.13 -6.12
CA ALA A 50 4.61 -4.46 -6.29
C ALA A 50 5.54 -5.57 -5.77
N ALA A 51 6.84 -5.48 -6.03
CA ALA A 51 7.82 -6.43 -5.49
C ALA A 51 7.98 -6.29 -3.97
N GLY A 52 7.96 -5.07 -3.45
CA GLY A 52 7.96 -4.80 -2.01
C GLY A 52 6.74 -5.42 -1.31
N LEU A 53 5.54 -5.20 -1.85
CA LEU A 53 4.30 -5.81 -1.36
C LEU A 53 4.37 -7.33 -1.41
N SER A 54 4.80 -7.92 -2.53
CA SER A 54 4.97 -9.37 -2.63
C SER A 54 5.90 -9.89 -1.53
N ARG A 55 7.08 -9.31 -1.37
CA ARG A 55 8.05 -9.66 -0.31
C ARG A 55 7.46 -9.57 1.10
N VAL A 56 6.71 -8.51 1.38
CA VAL A 56 6.11 -8.27 2.69
C VAL A 56 4.93 -9.21 2.95
N SER A 57 4.17 -9.55 1.91
CA SER A 57 3.03 -10.47 1.99
C SER A 57 3.41 -11.95 2.20
N TYR A 58 4.66 -12.33 1.96
CA TYR A 58 5.13 -13.69 2.26
C TYR A 58 5.18 -13.99 3.77
N GLU A 59 5.33 -12.97 4.61
CA GLU A 59 5.21 -13.09 6.07
C GLU A 59 4.34 -11.96 6.60
N SER A 60 3.06 -12.00 6.22
CA SER A 60 2.06 -10.94 6.39
C SER A 60 1.84 -10.40 7.81
N PHE A 61 2.39 -11.03 8.85
CA PHE A 61 2.25 -10.53 10.22
C PHE A 61 3.57 -9.93 10.74
N THR A 62 4.70 -10.60 10.56
CA THR A 62 5.98 -10.16 11.12
C THR A 62 6.64 -9.06 10.28
N ARG A 63 6.65 -9.19 8.96
CA ARG A 63 7.37 -8.25 8.09
C ARG A 63 6.73 -6.86 8.00
N PRO A 64 5.41 -6.71 7.85
CA PRO A 64 4.81 -5.38 7.84
C PRO A 64 4.97 -4.66 9.18
N LEU A 65 4.86 -5.37 10.31
CA LEU A 65 5.03 -4.78 11.64
C LEU A 65 6.47 -4.29 11.85
N ASN A 66 7.46 -5.07 11.42
CA ASN A 66 8.86 -4.65 11.44
C ASN A 66 9.10 -3.37 10.62
N LEU A 67 8.49 -3.25 9.43
CA LEU A 67 8.59 -2.04 8.61
C LEU A 67 7.93 -0.81 9.24
N LEU A 68 6.97 -1.01 10.13
CA LEU A 68 6.30 0.05 10.88
C LEU A 68 6.94 0.29 12.25
N HIS A 69 7.97 -0.48 12.61
CA HIS A 69 8.59 -0.47 13.94
C HIS A 69 7.59 -0.71 15.08
N ILE A 70 6.58 -1.56 14.83
CA ILE A 70 5.57 -1.94 15.82
C ILE A 70 5.99 -3.30 16.41
N PRO A 71 6.11 -3.42 17.75
CA PRO A 71 6.54 -4.66 18.40
C PRO A 71 5.50 -5.78 18.32
#